data_AF-A0A1Y3EPB4-F1
#
_entry.id   AF-A0A1Y3EPB4-F1
#
_cell.length_a   1.000
_cell.length_b   1.000
_cell.length_c   1.000
_cell.angle_alpha   90.00
_cell.angle_beta   90.00
_cell.angle_gamma   90.00
#
_symmetry.space_group_name_H-M   'P 1'
#
loop_
_entity.id
_entity.type
_entity.pdbx_description
1 polymer ?
#
loop_
_entity_poly.entity_id
_entity_poly.type
_entity_poly.pdbx_seq_one_letter_code
_entity_poly.pdbx_strand_id
1 'polypeptide(L)'
;QIFDEIFLLLIKGRIDEAVELCQSEKCYRLSTLLSQATLADESRKLMLDQLQAWTVSKVDNFINPKIFKLYLLIAGQVTWRRSGNRVIDVLHNVHWLYYDGGAVSVENALKQYSEFWEHEKFSVPKPSPLYLYNSSADCEATDILYHLLMLFVNKKHSLESVLNNSTWSEDPLDYHL
;
A
#
# COMPACT_ATOMS: atom_id res chain seq x y z
N GLN A 1 -4.81 5.68 17.53
CA GLN A 1 -4.94 7.06 17.05
C GLN A 1 -3.59 7.54 16.55
N ILE A 2 -2.59 7.73 17.41
CA ILE A 2 -1.23 8.14 16.99
C ILE A 2 -0.62 7.22 15.92
N PHE A 3 -0.61 5.89 16.13
CA PHE A 3 -0.05 4.95 15.14
C PHE A 3 -0.80 4.94 13.80
N ASP A 4 -2.08 5.34 13.79
CA ASP A 4 -2.86 5.43 12.56
C ASP A 4 -2.43 6.69 11.77
N GLU A 5 -2.14 7.78 12.46
CA GLU A 5 -1.63 9.01 11.88
C GLU A 5 -0.22 8.85 11.33
N ILE A 6 0.68 8.19 12.08
CA ILE A 6 2.02 7.82 11.59
C ILE A 6 1.89 6.97 10.32
N PHE A 7 1.01 5.97 10.34
CA PHE A 7 0.78 5.10 9.18
C PHE A 7 0.33 5.89 7.94
N LEU A 8 -0.59 6.85 8.09
CA LEU A 8 -1.02 7.72 7.00
C LEU A 8 0.10 8.63 6.48
N LEU A 9 0.96 9.16 7.35
CA LEU A 9 2.11 9.96 6.96
C LEU A 9 3.12 9.15 6.15
N LEU A 10 3.35 7.89 6.54
CA LEU A 10 4.24 6.98 5.82
C LEU A 10 3.69 6.62 4.44
N ILE A 11 2.39 6.34 4.33
CA ILE A 11 1.74 6.11 3.02
C ILE A 11 1.90 7.31 2.08
N LYS A 12 1.83 8.52 2.64
CA LYS A 12 2.01 9.77 1.87
C LYS A 12 3.48 10.06 1.53
N GLY A 13 4.43 9.23 1.97
CA GLY A 13 5.86 9.47 1.80
C GLY A 13 6.42 10.61 2.66
N ARG A 14 5.66 11.10 3.65
CA ARG A 14 6.06 12.22 4.53
C ARG A 14 6.75 11.70 5.78
N ILE A 15 7.97 11.22 5.59
CA ILE A 15 8.71 10.51 6.65
C ILE A 15 9.25 11.49 7.70
N ASP A 16 9.61 12.70 7.30
CA ASP A 16 10.06 13.75 8.23
C ASP A 16 8.97 14.11 9.25
N GLU A 17 7.74 14.36 8.77
CA GLU A 17 6.56 14.62 9.62
C GLU A 17 6.26 13.41 10.53
N ALA A 18 6.40 12.18 10.02
CA ALA A 18 6.19 10.97 10.81
C ALA A 18 7.24 10.82 11.94
N VAL A 19 8.49 11.21 11.68
CA VAL A 19 9.59 11.20 12.66
C VAL A 19 9.35 12.25 13.73
N GLU A 20 8.97 13.48 13.36
CA GLU A 20 8.62 14.56 14.30
C GLU A 20 7.45 14.15 15.21
N LEU A 21 6.40 13.56 14.63
CA LEU A 21 5.26 13.07 15.38
C LEU A 21 5.66 11.97 16.37
N CYS A 22 6.50 11.03 15.95
CA CYS A 22 7.07 10.01 16.86
C CYS A 22 7.90 10.60 18.00
N GLN A 23 8.66 11.68 17.75
CA GLN A 23 9.45 12.35 18.78
C GLN A 23 8.55 13.07 19.80
N SER A 24 7.51 13.76 19.33
CA SER A 24 6.55 14.46 20.19
C SER A 24 5.83 13.50 21.15
N GLU A 25 5.51 12.29 20.67
CA GLU A 25 4.83 11.23 21.40
C GLU A 25 5.79 10.34 22.21
N LYS A 26 7.08 10.70 22.29
CA LYS A 26 8.14 9.96 23.02
C LYS A 26 8.38 8.53 22.51
N CYS A 27 7.98 8.24 21.27
CA CYS A 27 8.25 6.98 20.56
C CYS A 27 9.64 6.98 19.91
N TYR A 28 10.69 7.24 20.70
CA TYR A 28 12.04 7.45 20.18
C TYR A 28 12.59 6.25 19.38
N ARG A 29 12.33 5.02 19.83
CA ARG A 29 12.77 3.80 19.13
C ARG A 29 12.22 3.74 17.71
N LEU A 30 10.95 4.13 17.55
CA LEU A 30 10.29 4.12 16.25
C LEU A 30 10.77 5.28 15.39
N SER A 31 10.95 6.47 15.98
CA SER A 31 11.53 7.63 15.31
C SER A 31 12.89 7.29 14.69
N THR A 32 13.81 6.69 15.47
CA THR A 32 15.12 6.29 14.96
C THR A 32 15.01 5.29 13.82
N LEU A 33 14.11 4.32 13.93
CA LEU A 33 13.92 3.29 12.91
C LEU A 33 13.36 3.87 11.61
N LEU A 34 12.41 4.81 11.70
CA LEU A 34 11.85 5.53 10.56
C LEU A 34 12.90 6.40 9.86
N SER A 35 13.77 7.07 10.60
CA SER A 35 14.86 7.85 10.01
C SER A 35 15.86 6.99 9.22
N GLN A 36 15.91 5.67 9.44
CA GLN A 36 16.78 4.75 8.71
C GLN A 36 16.06 4.04 7.55
N ALA A 37 14.73 3.96 7.59
CA ALA A 37 13.90 3.23 6.64
C ALA A 37 14.03 3.72 5.19
N THR A 38 14.40 4.99 4.99
CA THR A 38 14.53 5.63 3.68
C THR A 38 15.83 5.32 2.96
N LEU A 39 16.86 4.84 3.65
CA LEU A 39 18.24 4.97 3.16
C LEU A 39 18.92 3.64 2.77
N ALA A 40 18.44 2.47 3.21
CA ALA A 40 19.19 1.23 3.00
C ALA A 40 18.32 -0.03 2.90
N ASP A 41 18.53 -0.81 1.84
CA ASP A 41 18.00 -2.19 1.70
C ASP A 41 18.37 -3.08 2.91
N GLU A 42 19.53 -2.84 3.53
CA GLU A 42 19.94 -3.55 4.74
C GLU A 42 19.00 -3.31 5.93
N SER A 43 18.47 -2.09 6.07
CA SER A 43 17.48 -1.82 7.12
C SER A 43 16.19 -2.60 6.89
N ARG A 44 15.74 -2.72 5.63
CA ARG A 44 14.57 -3.51 5.24
C ARG A 44 14.77 -5.00 5.53
N LYS A 45 15.95 -5.55 5.20
CA LYS A 45 16.31 -6.95 5.52
C LYS A 45 16.28 -7.21 7.02
N LEU A 46 16.88 -6.34 7.83
CA LEU A 46 16.86 -6.49 9.29
C LEU A 46 15.43 -6.43 9.86
N MET A 47 14.56 -5.60 9.27
CA MET A 47 13.14 -5.58 9.66
C MET A 47 12.41 -6.87 9.30
N LEU A 48 12.69 -7.43 8.12
CA LEU A 48 12.16 -8.73 7.70
C LEU A 48 12.59 -9.84 8.66
N ASP A 49 13.88 -9.90 8.99
CA ASP A 49 14.41 -10.91 9.92
C ASP A 49 13.74 -10.79 11.31
N GLN A 50 13.52 -9.56 11.78
CA GLN A 50 12.83 -9.30 13.03
C GLN A 50 11.37 -9.78 13.01
N LEU A 51 10.66 -9.54 11.91
CA LEU A 51 9.27 -9.99 11.70
C LEU A 51 9.18 -11.52 11.64
N GLN A 52 10.13 -12.18 10.98
CA GLN A 52 10.24 -13.64 10.95
C GLN A 52 10.49 -14.20 12.35
N ALA A 53 11.43 -13.63 13.10
CA ALA A 53 11.74 -14.05 14.46
C ALA A 53 10.51 -13.94 15.38
N TRP A 54 9.72 -12.86 15.27
CA TRP A 54 8.45 -12.72 16.00
C TRP A 54 7.40 -13.76 15.63
N THR A 55 7.32 -14.13 14.36
CA THR A 55 6.37 -15.13 13.85
C THR A 55 6.76 -16.55 14.32
N VAL A 56 8.05 -16.90 14.26
CA VAL A 56 8.57 -18.20 14.71
C VAL A 56 8.40 -18.37 16.22
N SER A 57 8.68 -17.32 16.99
CA SER A 57 8.54 -17.31 18.46
C SER A 57 7.09 -17.14 18.94
N LYS A 58 6.12 -16.94 18.02
CA LYS A 58 4.70 -16.64 18.31
C LYS A 58 4.48 -15.37 19.16
N VAL A 59 5.49 -14.51 19.23
CA VAL A 59 5.46 -13.23 19.95
C VAL A 59 4.58 -12.21 19.22
N ASP A 60 4.41 -12.38 17.91
CA ASP A 60 3.51 -11.60 17.08
C ASP A 60 2.08 -11.49 17.64
N ASN A 61 1.56 -12.52 18.31
CA ASN A 61 0.25 -12.48 18.94
C ASN A 61 0.11 -11.43 20.07
N PHE A 62 1.22 -11.03 20.69
CA PHE A 62 1.24 -10.08 21.80
C PHE A 62 1.57 -8.65 21.34
N ILE A 63 2.01 -8.47 20.10
CA ILE A 63 2.36 -7.17 19.54
C ILE A 63 1.09 -6.49 19.01
N ASN A 64 0.93 -5.22 19.36
CA ASN A 64 -0.15 -4.36 18.84
C ASN A 64 -0.18 -4.44 17.29
N PRO A 65 -1.33 -4.80 16.69
CA PRO A 65 -1.42 -4.99 15.24
C PRO A 65 -1.07 -3.73 14.44
N LYS A 66 -1.32 -2.53 14.98
CA LYS A 66 -0.99 -1.26 14.31
C LYS A 66 0.52 -1.04 14.22
N ILE A 67 1.23 -1.35 15.31
CA ILE A 67 2.69 -1.31 15.33
C ILE A 67 3.24 -2.34 14.36
N PHE A 68 2.71 -3.57 14.39
CA PHE A 68 3.15 -4.64 13.50
C PHE A 68 2.96 -4.27 12.01
N LYS A 69 1.82 -3.66 11.64
CA LYS A 69 1.58 -3.12 10.30
C LYS A 69 2.62 -2.08 9.89
N LEU A 70 3.03 -1.23 10.82
CA LEU A 70 4.04 -0.21 10.56
C LEU A 70 5.43 -0.81 10.31
N TYR A 71 5.81 -1.85 11.06
CA TYR A 71 7.05 -2.60 10.80
C TYR A 71 7.01 -3.30 9.43
N LEU A 72 5.85 -3.86 9.04
CA LEU A 72 5.67 -4.45 7.71
C LEU A 72 5.83 -3.42 6.60
N LEU A 73 5.22 -2.24 6.76
CA LEU A 73 5.32 -1.13 5.81
C LEU A 73 6.78 -0.70 5.61
N ILE A 74 7.54 -0.59 6.70
CA ILE A 74 8.98 -0.23 6.66
C ILE A 74 9.81 -1.32 6.00
N ALA A 75 9.46 -2.58 6.21
CA ALA A 75 10.10 -3.73 5.56
C ALA A 75 9.76 -3.86 4.06
N GLY A 76 8.87 -3.02 3.53
CA GLY A 76 8.36 -3.13 2.16
C GLY A 76 7.45 -4.34 1.93
N GLN A 77 6.82 -4.84 2.99
CA GLN A 77 5.89 -5.98 2.90
C GLN A 77 4.44 -5.48 2.95
N VAL A 78 3.69 -5.86 1.92
CA VAL A 78 2.26 -5.54 1.78
C VAL A 78 1.37 -6.56 2.51
N THR A 79 1.82 -7.82 2.55
CA THR A 79 1.12 -8.92 3.20
C THR A 79 2.01 -9.69 4.15
N TRP A 80 1.41 -10.22 5.21
CA TRP A 80 2.13 -11.09 6.15
C TRP A 80 1.23 -12.17 6.75
N ARG A 81 1.76 -13.39 6.85
CA ARG A 81 1.11 -14.48 7.57
C ARG A 81 1.64 -14.54 9.00
N ARG A 82 0.79 -14.19 9.96
CA ARG A 82 1.06 -14.33 11.39
C ARG A 82 0.96 -15.78 11.86
N SER A 83 1.52 -16.04 13.04
CA SER A 83 1.33 -17.29 13.75
C SER A 83 -0.16 -17.52 14.03
N GLY A 84 -0.64 -18.74 13.77
CA GLY A 84 -2.07 -19.05 13.84
C GLY A 84 -2.87 -18.76 12.56
N ASN A 85 -2.21 -18.65 11.41
CA ASN A 85 -2.83 -18.54 10.08
C ASN A 85 -3.68 -17.28 9.86
N ARG A 86 -3.36 -16.20 10.58
CA ARG A 86 -3.98 -14.88 10.38
C ARG A 86 -3.19 -14.10 9.35
N VAL A 87 -3.82 -13.71 8.25
CA VAL A 87 -3.22 -12.84 7.24
C VAL A 87 -3.42 -11.39 7.68
N ILE A 88 -2.33 -10.62 7.73
CA ILE A 88 -2.37 -9.17 7.88
C ILE A 88 -2.16 -8.58 6.49
N ASP A 89 -3.18 -7.86 6.04
CA ASP A 89 -3.10 -6.97 4.89
C ASP A 89 -2.80 -5.55 5.41
N VAL A 90 -1.67 -5.01 4.95
CA VAL A 90 -1.23 -3.65 5.28
C VAL A 90 -1.98 -2.62 4.43
N LEU A 91 -2.28 -2.94 3.18
CA LEU A 91 -2.93 -2.04 2.21
C LEU A 91 -4.46 -2.10 2.26
N HIS A 92 -5.02 -2.86 3.20
CA HIS A 92 -6.45 -2.82 3.47
C HIS A 92 -6.91 -1.39 3.79
N ASN A 93 -7.84 -0.85 2.99
CA ASN A 93 -8.29 0.54 3.00
C ASN A 93 -7.20 1.57 2.67
N VAL A 94 -6.27 1.21 1.78
CA VAL A 94 -5.32 2.14 1.15
C VAL A 94 -5.64 2.19 -0.33
N HIS A 95 -5.49 3.37 -0.95
CA HIS A 95 -5.67 3.49 -2.40
C HIS A 95 -4.65 2.60 -3.12
N TRP A 96 -5.03 2.03 -4.26
CA TRP A 96 -4.21 1.09 -5.01
C TRP A 96 -2.88 1.68 -5.51
N LEU A 97 -2.82 3.01 -5.64
CA LEU A 97 -1.63 3.77 -5.99
C LEU A 97 -0.65 3.93 -4.81
N TYR A 98 -0.39 2.86 -4.06
CA TYR A 98 0.67 2.85 -3.05
C TYR A 98 2.02 2.60 -3.72
N TYR A 99 3.00 3.44 -3.39
CA TYR A 99 4.35 3.36 -3.94
C TYR A 99 5.33 2.88 -2.85
N ASP A 100 6.02 1.76 -3.09
CA ASP A 100 6.95 1.14 -2.14
C ASP A 100 8.31 1.87 -2.00
N GLY A 101 8.43 3.11 -2.52
CA GLY A 101 9.64 3.91 -2.40
C GLY A 101 10.89 3.34 -3.10
N GLY A 102 10.77 2.15 -3.72
CA GLY A 102 11.87 1.48 -4.40
C GLY A 102 12.15 2.14 -5.74
N ALA A 103 13.43 2.18 -6.13
CA ALA A 103 13.91 2.68 -7.42
C ALA A 103 13.53 1.73 -8.58
N VAL A 104 12.24 1.42 -8.71
CA VAL A 104 11.67 0.58 -9.75
C VAL A 104 11.07 1.49 -10.82
N SER A 105 11.32 1.19 -12.10
CA SER A 105 10.67 1.91 -13.19
C SER A 105 9.14 1.74 -13.10
N VAL A 106 8.40 2.75 -13.54
CA VAL A 106 6.92 2.73 -13.53
C VAL A 106 6.38 1.50 -14.25
N GLU A 107 7.03 1.09 -15.35
CA GLU A 107 6.68 -0.13 -16.11
C GLU A 107 6.80 -1.42 -15.27
N ASN A 108 7.90 -1.57 -14.53
CA ASN A 108 8.14 -2.76 -13.72
C ASN A 108 7.23 -2.78 -12.48
N ALA A 109 6.97 -1.61 -11.89
CA ALA A 109 6.04 -1.50 -10.77
C ALA A 109 4.61 -1.90 -11.18
N LEU A 110 4.16 -1.47 -12.37
CA LEU A 110 2.84 -1.83 -12.88
C LEU A 110 2.73 -3.32 -13.24
N LYS A 111 3.78 -3.92 -13.80
CA LYS A 111 3.82 -5.37 -14.05
C LYS A 111 3.72 -6.17 -12.76
N GLN A 112 4.53 -5.83 -11.76
CA GLN A 112 4.46 -6.45 -10.44
C GLN A 112 3.07 -6.31 -9.84
N TYR A 113 2.48 -5.10 -9.88
CA TYR A 113 1.11 -4.88 -9.41
C TYR A 113 0.09 -5.77 -10.12
N SER A 114 0.15 -5.88 -11.46
CA SER A 114 -0.77 -6.74 -12.22
C SER A 114 -0.60 -8.23 -11.87
N GLU A 115 0.64 -8.69 -11.69
CA GLU A 115 0.92 -10.06 -11.27
C GLU A 115 0.37 -10.34 -9.87
N PHE A 116 0.56 -9.42 -8.93
CA PHE A 116 -0.01 -9.52 -7.59
C PHE A 116 -1.54 -9.52 -7.60
N TRP A 117 -2.16 -8.72 -8.46
CA TRP A 117 -3.61 -8.69 -8.62
C TRP A 117 -4.17 -10.02 -9.14
N GLU A 118 -3.49 -10.65 -10.11
CA GLU A 118 -3.91 -11.94 -10.67
C GLU A 118 -3.71 -13.10 -9.68
N HIS A 119 -2.59 -13.13 -8.96
CA HIS A 119 -2.22 -14.23 -8.07
C HIS A 119 -2.81 -14.12 -6.66
N GLU A 120 -2.93 -12.91 -6.11
CA GLU A 120 -3.39 -12.65 -4.74
C GLU A 120 -4.50 -11.59 -4.69
N LYS A 121 -5.64 -11.89 -5.32
CA LYS A 121 -6.85 -11.02 -5.40
C LYS A 121 -7.33 -10.38 -4.08
N PHE A 122 -6.91 -10.90 -2.92
CA PHE A 122 -7.34 -10.43 -1.60
C PHE A 122 -6.28 -9.59 -0.86
N SER A 123 -5.07 -9.51 -1.40
CA SER A 123 -3.91 -8.92 -0.74
C SER A 123 -3.64 -7.48 -1.18
N VAL A 124 -4.08 -7.12 -2.38
CA VAL A 124 -3.84 -5.81 -2.98
C VAL A 124 -5.19 -5.17 -3.29
N PRO A 125 -5.42 -3.90 -2.90
CA PRO A 125 -6.66 -3.22 -3.21
C PRO A 125 -6.86 -3.14 -4.73
N LYS A 126 -8.09 -3.48 -5.17
CA LYS A 126 -8.52 -3.35 -6.56
C LYS A 126 -8.32 -1.89 -7.01
N PRO A 127 -7.87 -1.65 -8.27
CA PRO A 127 -7.85 -0.30 -8.79
C PRO A 127 -9.28 0.15 -9.03
N SER A 128 -9.86 0.79 -8.02
CA SER A 128 -11.25 1.24 -7.99
C SER A 128 -11.27 2.76 -8.17
N PRO A 129 -12.26 3.31 -8.91
CA PRO A 129 -12.40 4.75 -9.07
C PRO A 129 -12.52 5.48 -7.73
N LEU A 130 -11.95 6.68 -7.65
CA LEU A 130 -11.89 7.49 -6.42
C LEU A 130 -13.28 7.77 -5.80
N TYR A 131 -14.31 7.94 -6.63
CA TYR A 131 -15.67 8.21 -6.18
C TYR A 131 -16.27 7.01 -5.41
N LEU A 132 -15.82 5.79 -5.71
CA LEU A 132 -16.27 4.55 -5.05
C LEU A 132 -15.50 4.23 -3.77
N TYR A 133 -14.42 4.95 -3.48
CA TYR A 133 -13.55 4.63 -2.35
C TYR A 133 -14.29 4.66 -0.99
N ASN A 134 -15.36 5.44 -0.89
CA ASN A 134 -16.23 5.52 0.30
C ASN A 134 -17.58 4.81 0.15
N SER A 135 -17.86 4.28 -1.04
CA SER A 135 -19.14 3.64 -1.35
C SER A 135 -18.97 2.13 -1.27
N SER A 136 -19.81 1.44 -0.51
CA SER A 136 -19.79 -0.03 -0.43
C SER A 136 -20.33 -0.71 -1.68
N ALA A 137 -20.41 0.01 -2.80
CA ALA A 137 -20.88 -0.49 -4.06
C ALA A 137 -19.75 -1.27 -4.73
N ASP A 138 -19.97 -2.58 -4.91
CA ASP A 138 -19.12 -3.43 -5.73
C ASP A 138 -19.24 -2.97 -7.19
N CYS A 139 -18.37 -2.06 -7.59
CA CYS A 139 -18.24 -1.71 -9.00
C CYS A 139 -17.19 -2.60 -9.66
N GLU A 140 -17.62 -3.24 -10.75
CA GLU A 140 -16.73 -4.01 -11.61
C GLU A 140 -15.72 -3.12 -12.34
N ALA A 141 -16.04 -1.83 -12.50
CA ALA A 141 -15.20 -0.84 -13.18
C ALA A 141 -13.85 -0.65 -12.48
N THR A 142 -12.81 -0.51 -13.30
CA THR A 142 -11.45 -0.20 -12.90
C THR A 142 -11.18 1.30 -13.02
N ASP A 143 -10.30 1.82 -12.16
CA ASP A 143 -9.95 3.25 -12.14
C ASP A 143 -9.39 3.72 -13.50
N ILE A 144 -9.81 4.91 -13.95
CA ILE A 144 -9.24 5.57 -15.13
C ILE A 144 -7.73 5.75 -15.01
N LEU A 145 -7.22 6.05 -13.82
CA LEU A 145 -5.78 6.25 -13.59
C LEU A 145 -5.00 4.96 -13.88
N TYR A 146 -5.57 3.80 -13.56
CA TYR A 146 -4.98 2.50 -13.87
C TYR A 146 -4.92 2.29 -15.39
N HIS A 147 -6.00 2.59 -16.11
CA HIS A 147 -5.99 2.47 -17.57
C HIS A 147 -5.04 3.45 -18.26
N LEU A 148 -4.91 4.68 -17.75
CA LEU A 148 -3.95 5.66 -18.27
C LEU A 148 -2.51 5.21 -18.05
N LEU A 149 -2.19 4.68 -16.87
CA LEU A 149 -0.88 4.09 -16.59
C LEU A 149 -0.61 2.86 -17.48
N MET A 150 -1.60 1.99 -17.68
CA MET A 150 -1.48 0.85 -18.58
C MET A 150 -1.30 1.27 -20.04
N LEU A 151 -1.93 2.36 -20.48
CA LEU A 151 -1.75 2.92 -21.82
C LEU A 151 -0.36 3.53 -22.00
N PHE A 152 0.19 4.16 -20.97
CA PHE A 152 1.56 4.67 -20.95
C PHE A 152 2.58 3.53 -21.14
N VAL A 153 2.39 2.41 -20.43
CA VAL A 153 3.28 1.24 -20.53
C VAL A 153 3.04 0.43 -21.81
N ASN A 154 1.77 0.22 -22.18
CA ASN A 154 1.37 -0.57 -23.33
C ASN A 154 0.42 0.20 -24.24
N LYS A 155 0.97 0.71 -25.35
CA LYS A 155 0.21 1.44 -26.39
C LYS A 155 -0.90 0.61 -27.06
N LYS A 156 -0.96 -0.72 -26.83
CA LYS A 156 -2.02 -1.60 -27.34
C LYS A 156 -3.21 -1.75 -26.38
N HIS A 157 -3.16 -1.13 -25.20
CA HIS A 157 -4.29 -1.16 -24.28
C HIS A 157 -5.52 -0.50 -24.92
N SER A 158 -6.70 -1.09 -24.75
CA SER A 158 -7.92 -0.58 -25.38
C SER A 158 -8.25 0.82 -24.86
N LEU A 159 -8.35 1.77 -25.79
CA LEU A 159 -8.82 3.13 -25.52
C LEU A 159 -10.30 3.15 -25.12
N GLU A 160 -11.09 2.17 -25.57
CA GLU A 160 -12.51 2.05 -25.21
C GLU A 160 -12.69 1.85 -23.71
N SER A 161 -11.78 1.11 -23.07
CA SER A 161 -11.79 0.90 -21.62
C SER A 161 -11.43 2.17 -20.84
N VAL A 162 -10.61 3.05 -21.40
CA VAL A 162 -10.25 4.34 -20.80
C VAL A 162 -11.41 5.33 -20.89
N LEU A 163 -12.14 5.30 -22.01
CA LEU A 163 -13.23 6.23 -22.33
C LEU A 163 -14.58 5.80 -21.74
N ASN A 164 -14.62 4.74 -20.93
CA ASN A 164 -15.84 4.31 -20.27
C ASN A 164 -16.11 5.16 -19.02
N ASN A 165 -17.18 5.97 -19.04
CA ASN A 165 -17.58 6.93 -17.98
C ASN A 165 -17.58 6.35 -16.56
N SER A 166 -17.97 5.09 -16.42
CA SER A 166 -17.98 4.35 -15.18
C SER A 166 -16.59 4.21 -14.53
N THR A 167 -15.51 4.56 -15.22
CA THR A 167 -14.14 4.51 -14.68
C THR A 167 -13.71 5.81 -13.96
N TRP A 168 -14.42 6.94 -14.14
CA TRP A 168 -14.06 8.22 -13.48
C TRP A 168 -15.24 9.02 -12.89
N SER A 169 -16.46 8.83 -13.35
CA SER A 169 -17.64 9.56 -12.87
C SER A 169 -18.76 8.60 -12.43
N GLU A 170 -19.55 9.01 -11.42
CA GLU A 170 -20.78 8.33 -11.02
C GLU A 170 -21.88 8.50 -12.07
N ASP A 171 -21.83 9.63 -12.80
CA ASP A 171 -22.85 9.99 -13.77
C ASP A 171 -22.56 9.35 -15.14
N PRO A 172 -23.45 8.47 -15.65
CA PRO A 172 -23.25 7.81 -16.94
C PRO A 172 -23.41 8.75 -18.15
N LEU A 173 -23.67 10.04 -17.92
CA LEU A 173 -23.77 11.07 -18.94
C LEU A 173 -22.63 12.08 -18.88
N ASP A 174 -21.73 11.92 -17.90
CA ASP A 174 -20.56 12.79 -17.77
C ASP A 174 -19.45 12.32 -18.72
N TYR A 175 -19.35 12.99 -19.85
CA TYR A 175 -18.32 12.78 -20.86
C TYR A 175 -17.15 13.77 -20.71
N HIS A 176 -17.14 14.57 -19.65
CA HIS A 176 -16.00 15.41 -19.31
C HIS A 176 -14.95 14.57 -18.59
N LEU A 177 -13.75 14.55 -19.14
CA LEU A 177 -12.56 13.89 -18.60
C LEU A 177 -11.59 14.94 -18.08
#